data_AF-A0A8J1LDC6-F1
#
_entry.id   AF-A0A8J1LDC6-F1
#
_cell.length_a   1.000
_cell.length_b   1.000
_cell.length_c   1.000
_cell.angle_alpha   90.00
_cell.angle_beta   90.00
_cell.angle_gamma   90.00
#
_symmetry.space_group_name_H-M   'P 1'
#
loop_
_entity.id
_entity.type
_entity.pdbx_description
1 polymer ?
#
loop_
_entity_poly.entity_id
_entity_poly.type
_entity_poly.pdbx_seq_one_letter_code
_entity_poly.pdbx_strand_id
1 'polypeptide(L)'
;MRGIWQQPVNRCSAMAETALWGLLEEFLVGEQDSKSAEVAAGVKDGVFTVLQVVESLGSCLANPEPRMRGKGVQLLSQVLLECYSQITEKEVEVLVVFYENRLKDHHLITPYVLQGLMALSMCNVLPQGLAVSVLKSIFQEVHVQLGALV
;
A
#
# COMPACT_ATOMS: atom_id res chain seq x y z
N MET A 1 -19.04 26.34 -32.48
CA MET A 1 -18.39 27.22 -31.50
C MET A 1 -18.17 26.42 -30.22
N ARG A 2 -16.99 25.81 -30.11
CA ARG A 2 -16.57 25.01 -28.95
C ARG A 2 -15.75 25.94 -28.06
N GLY A 3 -16.13 26.09 -26.79
CA GLY A 3 -15.35 26.88 -25.85
C GLY A 3 -15.81 26.63 -24.41
N ILE A 4 -14.85 26.76 -23.49
CA ILE A 4 -15.00 26.90 -22.03
C ILE A 4 -14.92 25.61 -21.18
N TRP A 5 -14.12 24.59 -21.56
CA TRP A 5 -13.76 23.49 -20.62
C TRP A 5 -12.33 22.95 -20.77
N GLN A 6 -11.33 23.81 -20.92
CA GLN A 6 -9.92 23.39 -20.81
C GLN A 6 -9.19 24.29 -19.83
N GLN A 7 -9.26 23.91 -18.55
CA GLN A 7 -8.29 24.35 -17.56
C GLN A 7 -6.98 23.55 -17.74
N PRO A 8 -5.80 24.12 -17.48
CA PRO A 8 -4.54 23.40 -17.54
C PRO A 8 -4.32 22.64 -16.22
N VAL A 9 -5.09 21.57 -16.01
CA VAL A 9 -4.90 20.66 -14.87
C VAL A 9 -4.91 19.23 -15.40
N ASN A 10 -3.96 18.83 -16.27
CA ASN A 10 -3.80 17.40 -16.62
C ASN A 10 -2.62 17.04 -17.57
N ARG A 11 -1.43 17.60 -17.38
CA ARG A 11 -0.25 17.09 -18.13
C ARG A 11 0.82 16.45 -17.24
N CYS A 12 1.05 17.02 -16.05
CA CYS A 12 1.93 16.41 -15.03
C CYS A 12 1.33 15.12 -14.43
N SER A 13 0.01 15.10 -14.15
CA SER A 13 -0.69 13.93 -13.57
C SER A 13 -0.65 12.70 -14.47
N ALA A 14 -0.93 12.85 -15.77
CA ALA A 14 -1.00 11.73 -16.70
C ALA A 14 0.37 11.07 -16.95
N MET A 15 1.45 11.86 -16.97
CA MET A 15 2.81 11.33 -17.10
C MET A 15 3.25 10.59 -15.82
N ALA A 16 2.89 11.13 -14.65
CA ALA A 16 3.15 10.49 -13.36
C ALA A 16 2.37 9.18 -13.21
N GLU A 17 1.09 9.14 -13.61
CA GLU A 17 0.29 7.91 -13.64
C GLU A 17 0.89 6.87 -14.59
N THR A 18 1.28 7.27 -15.81
CA THR A 18 1.89 6.34 -16.78
C THR A 18 3.21 5.78 -16.26
N ALA A 19 4.03 6.62 -15.61
CA ALA A 19 5.28 6.19 -14.99
C ALA A 19 5.04 5.24 -13.81
N LEU A 20 4.06 5.54 -12.95
CA LEU A 20 3.67 4.67 -11.84
C LEU A 20 3.21 3.31 -12.36
N TRP A 21 2.35 3.27 -13.38
CA TRP A 21 1.92 2.01 -14.00
C TRP A 21 3.08 1.18 -14.56
N GLY A 22 4.06 1.81 -15.21
CA GLY A 22 5.26 1.12 -15.69
C GLY A 22 6.05 0.46 -14.54
N LEU A 23 6.26 1.19 -13.45
CA LEU A 23 6.93 0.65 -12.25
C LEU A 23 6.15 -0.52 -11.62
N LEU A 24 4.82 -0.43 -11.59
CA LEU A 24 3.94 -1.49 -11.09
C LEU A 24 4.03 -2.75 -11.97
N GLU A 25 4.03 -2.60 -13.29
CA GLU A 25 4.13 -3.72 -14.22
C GLU A 25 5.48 -4.44 -14.09
N GLU A 26 6.57 -3.69 -14.02
CA GLU A 26 7.92 -4.22 -13.81
C GLU A 26 8.07 -4.95 -12.47
N PHE A 27 7.49 -4.40 -11.40
CA PHE A 27 7.43 -5.06 -10.09
C PHE A 27 6.69 -6.40 -10.16
N LEU A 28 5.57 -6.46 -10.90
CA LEU A 28 4.79 -7.68 -11.06
C LEU A 28 5.51 -8.75 -11.88
N VAL A 29 6.37 -8.35 -12.82
CA VAL A 29 7.13 -9.23 -13.72
C VAL A 29 8.39 -9.80 -13.06
N GLY A 30 9.04 -9.11 -12.12
CA GLY A 30 10.06 -9.77 -11.28
C GLY A 30 11.09 -8.91 -10.56
N GLU A 31 11.23 -7.62 -10.86
CA GLU A 31 12.24 -6.76 -10.20
C GLU A 31 11.68 -6.08 -8.93
N GLN A 32 11.35 -6.88 -7.93
CA GLN A 32 10.56 -6.40 -6.79
C GLN A 32 11.27 -5.33 -5.94
N ASP A 33 12.50 -5.59 -5.49
CA ASP A 33 13.16 -4.70 -4.52
C ASP A 33 13.54 -3.34 -5.14
N SER A 34 14.11 -3.32 -6.35
CA SER A 34 14.48 -2.06 -7.04
C SER A 34 13.25 -1.20 -7.31
N LYS A 35 12.15 -1.80 -7.78
CA LYS A 35 10.96 -1.05 -8.16
C LYS A 35 10.19 -0.54 -6.96
N SER A 36 10.18 -1.27 -5.85
CA SER A 36 9.62 -0.77 -4.59
C SER A 36 10.35 0.48 -4.09
N ALA A 37 11.68 0.52 -4.21
CA ALA A 37 12.49 1.68 -3.84
C ALA A 37 12.27 2.87 -4.79
N GLU A 38 12.14 2.63 -6.09
CA GLU A 38 11.81 3.66 -7.09
C GLU A 38 10.42 4.27 -6.83
N VAL A 39 9.41 3.45 -6.53
CA VAL A 39 8.08 3.93 -6.16
C VAL A 39 8.16 4.74 -4.85
N ALA A 40 8.89 4.24 -3.85
CA ALA A 40 9.08 4.97 -2.59
C ALA A 40 9.81 6.31 -2.77
N ALA A 41 10.80 6.39 -3.66
CA ALA A 41 11.45 7.63 -4.02
C ALA A 41 10.46 8.61 -4.66
N GLY A 42 9.61 8.15 -5.58
CA GLY A 42 8.54 8.97 -6.16
C GLY A 42 7.55 9.50 -5.12
N VAL A 43 7.22 8.71 -4.09
CA VAL A 43 6.42 9.21 -2.95
C VAL A 43 7.19 10.26 -2.15
N LYS A 44 8.46 9.98 -1.82
CA LYS A 44 9.31 10.87 -1.02
C LYS A 44 9.57 12.22 -1.68
N ASP A 45 9.64 12.23 -3.01
CA ASP A 45 9.84 13.42 -3.84
C ASP A 45 8.52 14.14 -4.15
N GLY A 46 7.37 13.61 -3.72
CA GLY A 46 6.05 14.20 -3.94
C GLY A 46 5.54 14.09 -5.38
N VAL A 47 6.09 13.18 -6.18
CA VAL A 47 5.64 12.91 -7.55
C VAL A 47 4.23 12.31 -7.54
N PHE A 48 3.94 11.46 -6.55
CA PHE A 48 2.63 10.91 -6.25
C PHE A 48 2.49 10.63 -4.76
N THR A 49 1.26 10.56 -4.27
CA THR A 49 0.92 10.23 -2.88
C THR A 49 0.83 8.71 -2.69
N VAL A 50 0.89 8.25 -1.44
CA VAL A 50 0.70 6.83 -1.14
C VAL A 50 -0.70 6.34 -1.51
N LEU A 51 -1.72 7.21 -1.40
CA LEU A 51 -3.08 6.88 -1.82
C LEU A 51 -3.19 6.67 -3.34
N GLN A 52 -2.47 7.46 -4.15
CA GLN A 52 -2.41 7.24 -5.60
C GLN A 52 -1.73 5.91 -5.98
N VAL A 53 -0.76 5.45 -5.17
CA VAL A 53 -0.18 4.10 -5.31
C VAL A 53 -1.25 3.04 -5.03
N VAL A 54 -2.04 3.18 -3.96
CA VAL A 54 -3.14 2.27 -3.62
C VAL A 54 -4.21 2.23 -4.72
N GLU A 55 -4.62 3.38 -5.23
CA GLU A 55 -5.60 3.50 -6.32
C GLU A 55 -5.11 2.80 -7.58
N SER A 56 -3.83 3.02 -7.95
CA SER A 56 -3.21 2.38 -9.11
C SER A 56 -3.07 0.86 -8.92
N LEU A 57 -2.85 0.41 -7.69
CA LEU A 57 -2.84 -1.02 -7.34
C LEU A 57 -4.24 -1.65 -7.31
N GLY A 58 -5.33 -0.90 -7.48
CA GLY A 58 -6.70 -1.35 -7.27
C GLY A 58 -7.07 -2.65 -7.99
N SER A 59 -6.68 -2.82 -9.25
CA SER A 59 -6.93 -4.05 -10.02
C SER A 59 -6.15 -5.26 -9.49
N CYS A 60 -4.93 -5.03 -8.99
CA CYS A 60 -4.08 -6.03 -8.37
C CYS A 60 -4.63 -6.45 -6.99
N LEU A 61 -5.03 -5.47 -6.18
CA LEU A 61 -5.57 -5.67 -4.82
C LEU A 61 -6.98 -6.27 -4.81
N ALA A 62 -7.73 -6.17 -5.90
CA ALA A 62 -9.05 -6.79 -6.09
C ALA A 62 -9.00 -8.07 -6.94
N ASN A 63 -7.81 -8.52 -7.35
CA ASN A 63 -7.67 -9.70 -8.19
C ASN A 63 -8.17 -10.96 -7.46
N PRO A 64 -8.90 -11.88 -8.13
CA PRO A 64 -9.37 -13.11 -7.49
C PRO A 64 -8.22 -14.01 -7.01
N GLU A 65 -7.05 -13.95 -7.63
CA GLU A 65 -5.88 -14.74 -7.27
C GLU A 65 -5.15 -14.16 -6.03
N PRO A 66 -5.01 -14.93 -4.92
CA PRO A 66 -4.34 -14.46 -3.72
C PRO A 66 -2.88 -14.03 -3.94
N ARG A 67 -2.18 -14.66 -4.87
CA ARG A 67 -0.79 -14.32 -5.22
C ARG A 67 -0.68 -12.92 -5.81
N MET A 68 -1.62 -12.55 -6.69
CA MET A 68 -1.66 -11.22 -7.29
C MET A 68 -1.95 -10.16 -6.23
N ARG A 69 -2.97 -10.38 -5.38
CA ARG A 69 -3.23 -9.48 -4.25
C ARG A 69 -2.01 -9.36 -3.33
N GLY A 70 -1.35 -10.48 -3.04
CA GLY A 70 -0.12 -10.53 -2.24
C GLY A 70 0.99 -9.63 -2.78
N LYS A 71 1.24 -9.65 -4.09
CA LYS A 71 2.22 -8.75 -4.73
C LYS A 71 1.85 -7.27 -4.55
N GLY A 72 0.59 -6.91 -4.72
CA GLY A 72 0.13 -5.53 -4.50
C GLY A 72 0.32 -5.08 -3.05
N VAL A 73 -0.05 -5.92 -2.09
CA VAL A 73 0.15 -5.63 -0.65
C VAL A 73 1.63 -5.58 -0.29
N GLN A 74 2.45 -6.47 -0.85
CA GLN A 74 3.90 -6.48 -0.66
C GLN A 74 4.53 -5.16 -1.11
N LEU A 75 4.24 -4.71 -2.34
CA LEU A 75 4.75 -3.44 -2.84
C LEU A 75 4.35 -2.27 -1.93
N LEU A 76 3.06 -2.19 -1.59
CA LEU A 76 2.56 -1.12 -0.73
C LEU A 76 3.27 -1.13 0.62
N SER A 77 3.48 -2.30 1.22
CA SER A 77 4.14 -2.45 2.51
C SER A 77 5.61 -2.05 2.45
N GLN A 78 6.31 -2.38 1.35
CA GLN A 78 7.70 -1.96 1.12
C GLN A 78 7.80 -0.44 0.94
N VAL A 79 6.89 0.17 0.17
CA VAL A 79 6.84 1.63 0.00
C VAL A 79 6.61 2.34 1.34
N LEU A 80 5.68 1.84 2.16
CA LEU A 80 5.39 2.42 3.48
C LEU A 80 6.59 2.38 4.43
N LEU A 81 7.40 1.31 4.41
CA LEU A 81 8.62 1.22 5.23
C LEU A 81 9.65 2.30 4.89
N GLU A 82 9.63 2.79 3.66
CA GLU A 82 10.55 3.81 3.18
C GLU A 82 10.04 5.24 3.39
N CYS A 83 8.72 5.44 3.48
CA CYS A 83 8.10 6.76 3.53
C CYS A 83 7.21 7.03 4.77
N TYR A 84 7.20 6.15 5.78
CA TYR A 84 6.34 6.28 6.98
C TYR A 84 6.41 7.65 7.68
N SER A 85 7.55 8.35 7.59
CA SER A 85 7.75 9.67 8.20
C SER A 85 7.00 10.80 7.49
N GLN A 86 6.51 10.59 6.27
CA GLN A 86 5.82 11.58 5.45
C GLN A 86 4.31 11.33 5.35
N ILE A 87 3.82 10.27 5.96
CA ILE A 87 2.40 9.89 5.92
C ILE A 87 1.61 10.75 6.89
N THR A 88 0.52 11.32 6.42
CA THR A 88 -0.38 12.14 7.23
C THR A 88 -1.29 11.28 8.12
N GLU A 89 -1.79 11.85 9.22
CA GLU A 89 -2.71 11.17 10.15
C GLU A 89 -3.93 10.56 9.42
N LYS A 90 -4.50 11.32 8.48
CA LYS A 90 -5.66 10.89 7.68
C LYS A 90 -5.33 9.72 6.74
N GLU A 91 -4.13 9.71 6.17
CA GLU A 91 -3.68 8.58 5.36
C GLU A 91 -3.44 7.35 6.24
N VAL A 92 -2.86 7.51 7.44
CA VAL A 92 -2.68 6.42 8.42
C VAL A 92 -4.02 5.79 8.78
N GLU A 93 -5.07 6.58 9.06
CA GLU A 93 -6.41 6.06 9.36
C GLU A 93 -6.95 5.17 8.23
N VAL A 94 -6.89 5.67 6.99
CA VAL A 94 -7.38 4.94 5.81
C VAL A 94 -6.56 3.67 5.57
N LEU A 95 -5.24 3.76 5.68
CA LEU A 95 -4.34 2.63 5.46
C LEU A 95 -4.49 1.56 6.53
N VAL A 96 -4.68 1.92 7.80
CA VAL A 96 -4.92 0.93 8.86
C VAL A 96 -6.22 0.17 8.61
N VAL A 97 -7.31 0.86 8.28
CA VAL A 97 -8.58 0.17 7.94
C VAL A 97 -8.38 -0.76 6.74
N PHE A 98 -7.60 -0.35 5.74
CA PHE A 98 -7.24 -1.21 4.62
C PHE A 98 -6.49 -2.47 5.10
N TYR A 99 -5.42 -2.33 5.88
CA TYR A 99 -4.60 -3.46 6.34
C TYR A 99 -5.34 -4.39 7.31
N GLU A 100 -6.16 -3.86 8.22
CA GLU A 100 -7.02 -4.67 9.09
C GLU A 100 -8.01 -5.52 8.27
N ASN A 101 -8.57 -4.96 7.19
CA ASN A 101 -9.39 -5.74 6.27
C ASN A 101 -8.58 -6.78 5.48
N ARG A 102 -7.30 -6.52 5.20
CA ARG A 102 -6.41 -7.49 4.54
C ARG A 102 -5.91 -8.60 5.48
N LEU A 103 -5.92 -8.42 6.80
CA LEU A 103 -5.64 -9.50 7.75
C LEU A 103 -6.62 -10.67 7.61
N LYS A 104 -7.87 -10.37 7.23
CA LYS A 104 -8.96 -11.34 7.00
C LYS A 104 -8.88 -12.04 5.64
N ASP A 105 -7.90 -11.68 4.81
CA ASP A 105 -7.70 -12.28 3.49
C ASP A 105 -6.96 -13.63 3.63
N HIS A 106 -6.40 -14.11 2.53
CA HIS A 106 -5.66 -15.35 2.47
C HIS A 106 -4.33 -15.27 3.24
N HIS A 107 -4.00 -16.32 3.99
CA HIS A 107 -2.76 -16.44 4.79
C HIS A 107 -1.44 -16.08 4.08
N LEU A 108 -1.36 -16.25 2.76
CA LEU A 108 -0.20 -15.84 1.95
C LEU A 108 0.07 -14.32 1.98
N ILE A 109 -0.96 -13.52 2.28
CA ILE A 109 -0.92 -12.06 2.24
C ILE A 109 -0.57 -11.50 3.63
N THR A 110 -0.90 -12.24 4.69
CA THR A 110 -0.64 -11.90 6.11
C THR A 110 0.78 -11.37 6.40
N PRO A 111 1.90 -11.98 5.93
CA PRO A 111 3.22 -11.44 6.23
C PRO A 111 3.42 -10.01 5.71
N TYR A 112 2.90 -9.71 4.52
CA TYR A 112 2.97 -8.37 3.94
C TYR A 112 2.06 -7.40 4.69
N VAL A 113 0.87 -7.85 5.11
CA VAL A 113 -0.04 -7.03 5.92
C VAL A 113 0.59 -6.62 7.24
N LEU A 114 1.25 -7.55 7.93
CA LEU A 114 1.96 -7.27 9.18
C LEU A 114 3.11 -6.29 8.97
N GLN A 115 3.84 -6.40 7.86
CA GLN A 115 4.89 -5.46 7.49
C GLN A 115 4.33 -4.05 7.27
N GLY A 116 3.20 -3.90 6.58
CA GLY A 116 2.53 -2.62 6.39
C GLY A 116 2.03 -2.01 7.71
N LEU A 117 1.41 -2.81 8.58
CA LEU A 117 0.99 -2.38 9.92
C LEU A 117 2.18 -1.96 10.80
N MET A 118 3.31 -2.67 10.69
CA MET A 118 4.56 -2.28 11.36
C MET A 118 5.02 -0.91 10.88
N ALA A 119 5.06 -0.66 9.56
CA ALA A 119 5.43 0.65 9.00
C ALA A 119 4.52 1.77 9.53
N LEU A 120 3.20 1.54 9.56
CA LEU A 120 2.22 2.50 10.07
C LEU A 120 2.37 2.76 11.58
N SER A 121 2.79 1.77 12.35
CA SER A 121 3.06 1.95 13.78
C SER A 121 4.28 2.84 14.07
N MET A 122 5.16 3.04 13.07
CA MET A 122 6.33 3.91 13.16
C MET A 122 6.01 5.37 12.78
N CYS A 123 4.82 5.66 12.27
CA CYS A 123 4.39 7.02 11.96
C CYS A 123 4.27 7.85 13.24
N ASN A 124 4.72 9.11 13.22
CA ASN A 124 4.64 10.02 14.37
C ASN A 124 3.20 10.47 14.71
N VAL A 125 2.23 10.14 13.85
CA VAL A 125 0.88 10.68 13.83
C VAL A 125 -0.16 9.58 14.04
N LEU A 126 0.01 8.76 15.08
CA LEU A 126 -0.92 7.66 15.37
C LEU A 126 -2.14 8.18 16.16
N PRO A 127 -3.37 8.14 15.59
CA PRO A 127 -4.58 8.56 16.29
C PRO A 127 -4.81 7.76 17.57
N GLN A 128 -5.46 8.39 18.54
CA GLN A 128 -5.81 7.74 19.79
C GLN A 128 -6.71 6.51 19.53
N GLY A 129 -6.32 5.37 20.08
CA GLY A 129 -7.07 4.12 19.94
C GLY A 129 -6.71 3.30 18.69
N LEU A 130 -6.01 3.87 17.70
CA LEU A 130 -5.59 3.13 16.50
C LEU A 130 -4.65 1.98 16.85
N ALA A 131 -3.68 2.20 17.75
CA ALA A 131 -2.78 1.16 18.26
C ALA A 131 -3.53 -0.03 18.85
N VAL A 132 -4.58 0.24 19.63
CA VAL A 132 -5.40 -0.79 20.28
C VAL A 132 -6.20 -1.56 19.24
N SER A 133 -6.74 -0.87 18.22
CA SER A 133 -7.43 -1.51 17.10
C SER A 133 -6.51 -2.48 16.36
N VAL A 134 -5.34 -2.00 15.93
CA VAL A 134 -4.35 -2.78 15.20
C VAL A 134 -3.95 -4.04 15.97
N LEU A 135 -3.62 -3.91 17.26
CA LEU A 135 -3.25 -5.05 18.08
C LEU A 135 -4.40 -6.06 18.22
N LYS A 136 -5.63 -5.59 18.46
CA LYS A 136 -6.81 -6.47 18.53
C LYS A 136 -7.00 -7.23 17.21
N SER A 137 -6.93 -6.54 16.09
CA SER A 137 -7.09 -7.12 14.75
C SER A 137 -6.01 -8.18 14.48
N ILE A 138 -4.75 -7.91 14.84
CA ILE A 138 -3.68 -8.90 14.69
C ILE A 138 -3.96 -10.17 15.51
N PHE A 139 -4.28 -10.03 16.80
CA PHE A 139 -4.52 -11.19 17.67
C PHE A 139 -5.81 -11.95 17.35
N GLN A 140 -6.79 -11.30 16.72
CA GLN A 140 -8.03 -11.95 16.29
C GLN A 140 -7.84 -12.76 15.00
N GLU A 141 -7.13 -12.20 14.03
CA GLU A 141 -7.10 -12.73 12.66
C GLU A 141 -5.84 -13.58 12.38
N VAL A 142 -4.71 -13.28 13.05
CA VAL A 142 -3.48 -14.05 12.90
C VAL A 142 -3.52 -15.24 13.85
N HIS A 143 -4.08 -16.34 13.38
CA HIS A 143 -3.93 -17.61 14.06
C HIS A 143 -2.48 -18.06 13.94
N VAL A 144 -1.77 -18.15 15.08
CA VAL A 144 -0.47 -18.81 15.14
C VAL A 144 -0.70 -20.28 14.80
N GLN A 145 -0.41 -20.68 13.55
CA GLN A 145 -0.29 -22.09 13.19
C GLN A 145 0.97 -22.63 13.88
N LEU A 146 0.84 -22.91 15.17
CA LEU A 146 1.86 -23.58 15.95
C LEU A 146 1.86 -25.06 15.53
N GLY A 147 2.76 -25.40 14.60
CA GLY A 147 3.25 -26.76 14.39
C GLY A 147 2.40 -27.68 13.50
N ALA A 148 2.75 -27.73 12.21
CA ALA A 148 2.68 -28.98 11.45
C ALA A 148 4.06 -29.66 11.53
N LEU A 149 4.39 -30.16 12.72
CA LEU A 149 5.44 -31.16 12.97
C LEU A 149 4.90 -32.08 14.08
N VAL A 150 3.94 -32.93 13.70
CA VAL A 150 3.64 -34.21 14.35
C VAL A 150 3.41 -35.22 13.24
#